data_AF-A0A7V0I8A7-F1
#
_entry.id   AF-A0A7V0I8A7-F1
#
_cell.length_a   1.000
_cell.length_b   1.000
_cell.length_c   1.000
_cell.angle_alpha   90.00
_cell.angle_beta   90.00
_cell.angle_gamma   90.00
#
_symmetry.space_group_name_H-M   'P 1'
#
loop_
_entity.id
_entity.type
_entity.pdbx_description
1 polymer ?
#
loop_
_entity_poly.entity_id
_entity_poly.type
_entity_poly.pdbx_seq_one_letter_code
_entity_poly.pdbx_strand_id
1 'polypeptide(L)'
;KFVELVAAQGGDVACVEDPERLPRAKEVVEVPAPRSGYVLKLSARKIGQAAGLLGAGRETKGQTVDPAAGVELLAKVGDEVIEGEPLARLHVGRKERTGEASALVASAFEIGPEPPPKGELILARIRE
;
A
#
# COMPACT_ATOMS: atom_id res chain seq x y z
N LYS A 1 11.50 15.37 -18.15
CA LYS A 1 10.20 15.99 -17.80
C LYS A 1 9.87 15.91 -16.32
N PHE A 2 9.76 14.73 -15.68
CA PHE A 2 9.53 14.69 -14.22
C PHE A 2 10.70 15.30 -13.41
N VAL A 3 11.94 15.00 -13.78
CA VAL A 3 13.15 15.63 -13.20
C VAL A 3 13.12 17.16 -13.31
N GLU A 4 12.77 17.70 -14.49
CA GLU A 4 12.61 19.14 -14.70
C GLU A 4 11.53 19.74 -13.78
N LEU A 5 10.42 19.03 -13.58
CA LEU A 5 9.34 19.45 -12.68
C LEU A 5 9.78 19.51 -11.22
N VAL A 6 10.51 18.48 -10.76
CA VAL A 6 11.05 18.43 -9.38
C VAL A 6 12.06 19.54 -9.16
N ALA A 7 12.99 19.74 -10.10
CA ALA A 7 13.96 20.83 -10.05
C ALA A 7 13.29 22.22 -10.00
N ALA A 8 12.26 22.43 -10.84
CA ALA A 8 11.54 23.70 -10.91
C ALA A 8 10.81 24.07 -9.59
N GLN A 9 10.55 23.09 -8.72
CA GLN A 9 9.93 23.29 -7.41
C GLN A 9 10.94 23.23 -6.25
N GLY A 10 12.24 23.16 -6.55
CA GLY A 10 13.32 23.14 -5.56
C GLY A 10 13.56 21.78 -4.89
N GLY A 11 13.05 20.68 -5.47
CA GLY A 11 13.32 19.33 -4.97
C GLY A 11 14.70 18.79 -5.37
N ASP A 12 15.22 17.84 -4.59
CA ASP A 12 16.46 17.13 -4.93
C ASP A 12 16.21 16.13 -6.07
N VAL A 13 16.71 16.45 -7.26
CA VAL A 13 16.58 15.60 -8.44
C VAL A 13 17.31 14.27 -8.29
N ALA A 14 18.32 14.19 -7.43
CA ALA A 14 19.05 12.95 -7.23
C ALA A 14 18.17 11.87 -6.58
N CYS A 15 17.11 12.23 -5.85
CA CYS A 15 16.11 11.28 -5.34
C CYS A 15 15.22 10.69 -6.45
N VAL A 16 15.15 11.34 -7.61
CA VAL A 16 14.43 10.82 -8.78
C VAL A 16 15.32 9.87 -9.57
N GLU A 17 16.61 10.19 -9.68
CA GLU A 17 17.61 9.38 -10.36
C GLU A 17 18.00 8.13 -9.55
N ASP A 18 18.04 8.27 -8.22
CA ASP A 18 18.29 7.20 -7.26
C ASP A 18 17.19 7.21 -6.16
N PRO A 19 16.11 6.43 -6.35
CA PRO A 19 15.02 6.32 -5.38
C PRO A 19 15.44 5.72 -4.04
N GLU A 20 16.63 5.10 -3.94
CA GLU A 20 17.15 4.60 -2.65
C GLU A 20 17.41 5.74 -1.65
N ARG A 21 17.58 6.97 -2.15
CA ARG A 21 17.76 8.20 -1.35
C ARG A 21 16.48 8.70 -0.69
N LEU A 22 15.31 8.20 -1.09
CA LEU A 22 14.05 8.56 -0.45
C LEU A 22 14.00 8.03 1.00
N PRO A 23 13.23 8.66 1.91
CA PRO A 23 13.04 8.16 3.26
C PRO A 23 12.57 6.70 3.27
N ARG A 24 13.14 5.89 4.16
CA ARG A 24 12.83 4.46 4.31
C ARG A 24 12.41 4.11 5.72
N ALA A 25 11.45 3.21 5.83
CA ALA A 25 11.05 2.69 7.12
C ALA A 25 12.19 1.86 7.71
N LYS A 26 12.43 2.01 9.01
CA LYS A 26 13.46 1.22 9.72
C LYS A 26 13.02 -0.22 9.96
N GLU A 27 11.72 -0.47 9.85
CA GLU A 27 11.09 -1.75 10.11
C GLU A 27 10.02 -2.01 9.04
N VAL A 28 10.05 -3.22 8.50
CA VAL A 28 9.08 -3.70 7.52
C VAL A 28 8.48 -5.00 8.05
N VAL A 29 7.16 -5.07 8.10
CA VAL A 29 6.42 -6.25 8.60
C VAL A 29 5.59 -6.84 7.48
N GLU A 30 5.67 -8.14 7.28
CA GLU A 30 4.87 -8.84 6.27
C GLU A 30 3.53 -9.31 6.84
N VAL A 31 2.48 -9.22 6.03
CA VAL A 31 1.15 -9.73 6.37
C VAL A 31 0.92 -11.02 5.56
N PRO A 32 1.00 -12.21 6.19
CA PRO A 32 0.88 -13.48 5.47
C PRO A 32 -0.56 -13.78 5.05
N ALA A 33 -0.71 -14.55 3.97
CA ALA A 33 -1.98 -15.07 3.52
C ALA A 33 -2.51 -16.12 4.52
N PRO A 34 -3.76 -16.00 4.99
CA PRO A 34 -4.31 -16.95 5.97
C PRO A 34 -4.67 -18.31 5.38
N ARG A 35 -4.69 -18.43 4.05
CA ARG A 35 -4.98 -19.66 3.30
C ARG A 35 -4.56 -19.50 1.84
N SER A 36 -4.35 -20.62 1.15
CA SER A 36 -4.16 -20.63 -0.30
C SER A 36 -5.45 -20.34 -1.07
N GLY A 37 -5.33 -19.77 -2.27
CA GLY A 37 -6.44 -19.49 -3.18
C GLY A 37 -6.18 -18.27 -4.06
N TYR A 38 -7.24 -17.63 -4.54
CA TYR A 38 -7.17 -16.42 -5.37
C TYR A 38 -7.70 -15.21 -4.62
N VAL A 39 -7.04 -14.06 -4.76
CA VAL A 39 -7.55 -12.79 -4.21
C VAL A 39 -8.78 -12.36 -5.01
N LEU A 40 -9.96 -12.49 -4.41
CA LEU A 40 -11.24 -12.10 -5.01
C LEU A 40 -11.49 -10.61 -4.90
N LYS A 41 -11.18 -10.02 -3.74
CA LYS A 41 -11.38 -8.60 -3.45
C LYS A 41 -10.28 -8.07 -2.56
N LEU A 42 -10.01 -6.77 -2.74
CA LEU A 42 -9.08 -6.00 -1.92
C LEU A 42 -9.71 -4.67 -1.52
N SER A 43 -9.96 -4.48 -0.22
CA SER A 43 -10.61 -3.27 0.28
C SER A 43 -9.65 -2.08 0.34
N ALA A 44 -9.69 -1.21 -0.67
CA ALA A 44 -8.87 0.01 -0.72
C ALA A 44 -9.06 0.92 0.51
N ARG A 45 -10.28 1.01 1.06
CA ARG A 45 -10.56 1.78 2.28
C ARG A 45 -9.78 1.25 3.47
N LYS A 46 -9.77 -0.06 3.69
CA LYS A 46 -9.05 -0.69 4.80
C LYS A 46 -7.54 -0.52 4.64
N ILE A 47 -7.02 -0.67 3.41
CA ILE A 47 -5.60 -0.41 3.11
C ILE A 47 -5.21 1.05 3.42
N GLY A 48 -6.02 2.02 2.98
CA GLY A 48 -5.77 3.43 3.26
C GLY A 48 -5.81 3.76 4.75
N GLN A 49 -6.75 3.17 5.49
CA GLN A 49 -6.80 3.29 6.95
C GLN A 49 -5.54 2.70 7.60
N ALA A 50 -5.11 1.51 7.19
CA ALA A 50 -3.91 0.86 7.72
C ALA A 50 -2.64 1.70 7.45
N ALA A 51 -2.50 2.28 6.26
CA ALA A 51 -1.41 3.21 5.96
C ALA A 51 -1.43 4.43 6.90
N GLY A 52 -2.61 4.99 7.19
CA GLY A 52 -2.77 6.06 8.18
C GLY A 52 -2.30 5.67 9.58
N LEU A 53 -2.63 4.45 10.03
CA LEU A 53 -2.18 3.91 11.31
C LEU A 53 -0.66 3.81 11.40
N LEU A 54 0.00 3.44 10.30
CA LEU A 54 1.46 3.34 10.20
C LEU A 54 2.17 4.71 10.18
N GLY A 55 1.43 5.81 9.98
CA GLY A 55 1.97 7.17 9.95
C GLY A 55 1.92 7.86 8.59
N ALA A 56 1.41 7.20 7.55
CA ALA A 56 1.33 7.75 6.18
C ALA A 56 0.21 8.79 6.00
N GLY A 57 -0.56 9.07 7.06
CA GLY A 57 -1.73 9.95 7.01
C GLY A 57 -1.89 10.80 8.26
N ARG A 58 -2.91 11.66 8.22
CA ARG A 58 -3.29 12.55 9.32
C ARG A 58 -4.67 12.17 9.83
N GLU A 59 -4.79 11.93 11.14
CA GLU A 59 -6.08 11.80 11.81
C GLU A 59 -6.66 13.17 12.16
N THR A 60 -5.79 14.12 12.47
CA THR A 60 -6.15 15.50 12.79
C THR A 60 -5.31 16.50 12.00
N LYS A 61 -5.85 17.70 11.79
CA LYS A 61 -5.16 18.78 11.07
C LYS A 61 -3.86 19.13 11.81
N GLY A 62 -2.77 19.24 11.05
CA GLY A 62 -1.45 19.62 11.59
C GLY A 62 -0.60 18.46 12.09
N GLN A 63 -1.12 17.23 12.14
CA GLN A 63 -0.32 16.06 12.47
C GLN A 63 0.80 15.84 11.43
N THR A 64 2.01 15.53 11.89
CA THR A 64 3.13 15.16 11.03
C THR A 64 2.91 13.78 10.42
N VAL A 65 3.12 13.70 9.11
CA VAL A 65 3.13 12.45 8.34
C VAL A 65 4.56 11.93 8.30
N ASP A 66 4.73 10.62 8.41
CA ASP A 66 5.99 9.96 8.12
C ASP A 66 6.03 9.59 6.62
N PRO A 67 6.91 10.21 5.81
CA PRO A 67 7.02 9.90 4.38
C PRO A 67 7.53 8.49 4.08
N ALA A 68 8.15 7.84 5.05
CA ALA A 68 8.66 6.48 4.93
C ALA A 68 7.62 5.40 5.25
N ALA A 69 6.50 5.78 5.88
CA ALA A 69 5.45 4.85 6.27
C ALA A 69 4.50 4.53 5.12
N GLY A 70 3.96 3.31 5.08
CA GLY A 70 3.00 2.92 4.05
C GLY A 70 2.71 1.43 3.98
N VAL A 71 1.87 1.06 3.01
CA VAL A 71 1.54 -0.33 2.68
C VAL A 71 1.92 -0.60 1.25
N GLU A 72 2.76 -1.60 1.04
CA GLU A 72 3.12 -2.13 -0.27
C GLU A 72 2.32 -3.41 -0.51
N LEU A 73 1.52 -3.43 -1.58
CA LEU A 73 0.69 -4.57 -1.95
C LEU A 73 1.50 -5.54 -2.81
N LEU A 74 1.70 -6.75 -2.31
CA LEU A 74 2.42 -7.82 -3.01
C LEU A 74 1.47 -8.71 -3.80
N ALA A 75 0.23 -8.88 -3.34
CA ALA A 75 -0.86 -9.54 -4.05
C ALA A 75 -1.96 -8.54 -4.46
N LYS A 76 -2.53 -8.71 -5.66
CA LYS A 76 -3.65 -7.95 -6.20
C LYS A 76 -4.84 -8.86 -6.51
N VAL A 77 -5.99 -8.24 -6.78
CA VAL A 77 -7.20 -8.97 -7.22
C VAL A 77 -6.89 -9.78 -8.48
N GLY A 78 -7.17 -11.08 -8.43
CA GLY A 78 -6.86 -12.03 -9.50
C GLY A 78 -5.61 -12.87 -9.27
N ASP A 79 -4.72 -12.46 -8.36
CA ASP A 79 -3.49 -13.21 -8.09
C ASP A 79 -3.79 -14.47 -7.26
N GLU A 80 -3.09 -15.55 -7.57
CA GLU A 80 -3.01 -16.74 -6.73
C GLU A 80 -2.04 -16.49 -5.58
N VAL A 81 -2.38 -16.97 -4.39
CA VAL A 81 -1.57 -16.86 -3.17
C VAL A 81 -1.56 -18.21 -2.46
N ILE A 82 -0.45 -18.52 -1.79
CA ILE A 82 -0.29 -19.71 -0.95
C ILE A 82 -0.36 -19.31 0.52
N GLU A 83 -0.95 -20.15 1.37
CA GLU A 83 -0.94 -19.95 2.81
C GLU A 83 0.47 -19.63 3.33
N GLY A 84 0.59 -18.55 4.10
CA GLY A 84 1.86 -18.05 4.63
C GLY A 84 2.61 -17.08 3.72
N GLU A 85 2.29 -16.99 2.43
CA GLU A 85 2.92 -16.01 1.53
C GLU A 85 2.52 -14.58 1.87
N PRO A 86 3.42 -13.60 1.71
CA PRO A 86 3.13 -12.23 2.10
C PRO A 86 2.16 -11.57 1.11
N LEU A 87 0.99 -11.17 1.60
CA LEU A 87 -0.02 -10.40 0.85
C LEU A 87 0.41 -8.93 0.68
N ALA A 88 1.09 -8.39 1.69
CA ALA A 88 1.53 -7.01 1.75
C ALA A 88 2.72 -6.83 2.70
N ARG A 89 3.46 -5.73 2.51
CA ARG A 89 4.49 -5.23 3.43
C ARG A 89 4.04 -3.92 4.06
N LEU A 90 4.18 -3.84 5.37
CA LEU A 90 3.92 -2.65 6.18
C LEU A 90 5.25 -1.94 6.44
N HIS A 91 5.43 -0.77 5.86
CA HIS A 91 6.55 0.11 6.13
C HIS A 91 6.21 0.92 7.39
N VAL A 92 6.86 0.62 8.51
CA VAL A 92 6.45 1.10 9.84
C VAL A 92 7.07 2.46 10.16
N GLY A 93 6.22 3.49 10.28
CA GLY A 93 6.60 4.79 10.87
C GLY A 93 6.22 4.94 12.34
N ARG A 94 5.10 4.32 12.77
CA ARG A 94 4.62 4.31 14.16
C ARG A 94 4.44 2.87 14.66
N LYS A 95 5.25 2.47 15.63
CA LYS A 95 5.29 1.08 16.08
C LYS A 95 4.03 0.67 16.85
N GLU A 96 3.45 1.60 17.61
CA GLU A 96 2.41 1.34 18.60
C GLU A 96 1.12 0.78 17.97
N ARG A 97 0.88 1.05 16.69
CA ARG A 97 -0.34 0.66 15.96
C ARG A 97 -0.08 -0.33 14.83
N THR A 98 1.12 -0.91 14.76
CA THR A 98 1.49 -1.86 13.70
C THR A 98 0.63 -3.13 13.74
N GLY A 99 0.29 -3.63 14.93
CA GLY A 99 -0.60 -4.78 15.08
C GLY A 99 -2.02 -4.53 14.56
N GLU A 100 -2.57 -3.34 14.85
CA GLU A 100 -3.88 -2.90 14.33
C GLU A 100 -3.86 -2.77 12.80
N ALA A 101 -2.80 -2.15 12.25
CA ALA A 101 -2.60 -2.03 10.81
C ALA A 101 -2.51 -3.41 10.13
N SER A 102 -1.76 -4.35 10.71
CA SER A 102 -1.62 -5.72 10.18
C SER A 102 -2.95 -6.46 10.14
N ALA A 103 -3.74 -6.41 11.22
CA ALA A 103 -5.06 -7.02 11.27
C ALA A 103 -6.01 -6.39 10.23
N LEU A 104 -5.94 -5.07 10.06
CA LEU A 104 -6.78 -4.36 9.10
C LEU A 104 -6.43 -4.72 7.66
N VAL A 105 -5.13 -4.83 7.33
CA VAL A 105 -4.63 -5.30 6.03
C VAL A 105 -5.05 -6.74 5.78
N ALA A 106 -4.85 -7.66 6.72
CA ALA A 106 -5.28 -9.05 6.56
C ALA A 106 -6.79 -9.15 6.27
N SER A 107 -7.61 -8.38 6.98
CA SER A 107 -9.07 -8.33 6.77
C SER A 107 -9.49 -7.61 5.47
N ALA A 108 -8.56 -6.96 4.76
CA ALA A 108 -8.83 -6.29 3.50
C ALA A 108 -8.86 -7.25 2.32
N PHE A 109 -8.25 -8.42 2.44
CA PHE A 109 -8.22 -9.45 1.40
C PHE A 109 -9.37 -10.44 1.58
N GLU A 110 -10.11 -10.67 0.50
CA GLU A 110 -11.04 -11.79 0.38
C GLU A 110 -10.39 -12.83 -0.53
N ILE A 111 -10.10 -14.02 -0.02
CA ILE A 111 -9.45 -15.11 -0.78
C ILE A 111 -10.48 -16.21 -1.06
N GLY A 112 -10.54 -16.75 -2.27
CA GLY A 112 -11.48 -17.81 -2.66
C GLY A 112 -10.86 -18.89 -3.54
N PRO A 113 -11.63 -19.92 -3.91
CA PRO A 113 -11.12 -21.10 -4.61
C PRO A 113 -10.86 -20.89 -6.11
N GLU A 114 -11.49 -19.89 -6.73
CA GLU A 114 -11.41 -19.64 -8.17
C GLU A 114 -11.06 -18.17 -8.45
N PRO A 115 -10.37 -17.86 -9.56
CA PRO A 115 -10.02 -16.48 -9.88
C PRO A 115 -11.27 -15.64 -10.20
N PRO A 116 -11.36 -14.38 -9.71
CA PRO A 116 -12.45 -13.48 -10.05
C PRO A 116 -12.39 -13.09 -11.54
N PRO A 117 -13.53 -12.70 -12.15
CA PRO A 117 -13.52 -12.12 -13.49
C PRO A 117 -12.68 -10.83 -13.49
N LYS A 118 -11.87 -10.64 -14.53
CA LYS A 118 -11.08 -9.41 -14.69
C LYS A 118 -12.01 -8.23 -14.96
N GLY A 119 -11.96 -7.23 -14.09
CA GLY A 119 -12.65 -5.95 -14.30
C GLY A 119 -11.87 -5.03 -15.24
N GLU A 120 -12.59 -4.16 -15.95
CA GLU A 120 -11.98 -3.09 -16.74
C GLU A 120 -11.47 -1.96 -15.83
N LEU A 121 -10.26 -1.47 -16.09
CA LEU A 121 -9.70 -0.33 -15.36
C LEU A 121 -10.35 1.00 -15.78
N ILE A 122 -10.80 1.09 -17.04
CA ILE A 122 -11.44 2.28 -17.60
C ILE A 122 -12.85 1.89 -18.02
N LEU A 123 -13.85 2.25 -17.21
CA LEU A 123 -15.25 1.86 -17.45
C LEU A 123 -15.91 2.67 -18.57
N ALA A 124 -15.61 3.96 -18.64
CA ALA A 124 -16.17 4.85 -19.64
C ALA A 124 -15.36 6.14 -19.75
N ARG A 125 -15.48 6.81 -20.90
CA ARG A 125 -15.09 8.21 -21.07
C ARG A 125 -16.34 9.04 -21.25
N ILE A 126 -16.63 9.90 -20.29
CA ILE A 126 -17.75 10.84 -20.37
C ILE A 126 -17.30 12.05 -21.21
N ARG A 127 -18.08 12.39 -22.23
CA ARG A 127 -17.90 13.59 -23.07
C ARG A 127 -19.20 14.39 -23.00
N GLU A 128 -19.06 15.71 -23.13
CA GLU A 128 -20.20 16.62 -23.33
C GLU A 128 -20.92 16.35 -24.65
#